data_AF-A0A658YZ96-F1
#
_entry.id   AF-A0A658YZ96-F1
#
_cell.length_a   1.000
_cell.length_b   1.000
_cell.length_c   1.000
_cell.angle_alpha   90.00
_cell.angle_beta   90.00
_cell.angle_gamma   90.00
#
_symmetry.space_group_name_H-M   'P 1'
#
loop_
_entity.id
_entity.type
_entity.pdbx_description
1 polymer ?
#
loop_
_entity_poly.entity_id
_entity_poly.type
_entity_poly.pdbx_seq_one_letter_code
_entity_poly.pdbx_strand_id
1 'polypeptide(L)'
;MLTPDPAALKEAPDDATFARVTAPLWQYLDALHPYLWREGKDFPPSPARMDALLKAGTLRLSLTFNPAHAQQKIRKQVSVSGFLHSHWIGQLILN
;
A
#
# COMPACT_ATOMS: atom_id res chain seq x y z
N MET A 1 -14.94 -7.63 5.78
CA MET A 1 -14.52 -6.63 6.78
C MET A 1 -13.16 -7.08 7.31
N LEU A 2 -12.14 -6.22 7.34
CA LEU A 2 -10.75 -6.63 7.61
C LEU A 2 -10.48 -6.93 9.09
N THR A 3 -11.05 -6.15 10.01
CA THR A 3 -10.94 -6.37 11.46
C THR A 3 -12.31 -6.72 12.05
N PRO A 4 -12.40 -7.68 13.00
CA PRO A 4 -13.62 -7.91 13.78
C PRO A 4 -13.84 -6.86 14.89
N ASP A 5 -12.82 -6.05 15.21
CA ASP A 5 -12.86 -5.01 16.24
C ASP A 5 -12.37 -3.66 15.69
N PRO A 6 -13.26 -2.86 15.07
CA PRO A 6 -12.89 -1.55 14.51
C PRO A 6 -12.67 -0.47 15.57
N ALA A 7 -13.23 -0.66 16.78
CA ALA A 7 -13.10 0.33 17.85
C ALA A 7 -11.64 0.40 18.33
N ALA A 8 -10.96 -0.75 18.41
CA ALA A 8 -9.55 -0.84 18.78
C ALA A 8 -8.61 0.00 17.88
N LEU A 9 -8.98 0.29 16.63
CA LEU A 9 -8.16 1.12 15.71
C LEU A 9 -8.22 2.63 16.00
N LYS A 10 -9.13 3.06 16.88
CA LYS A 10 -9.30 4.47 17.26
C LYS A 10 -8.55 4.83 18.54
N GLU A 11 -8.10 3.82 19.26
CA GLU A 11 -7.35 3.97 20.50
C GLU A 11 -5.85 3.99 20.22
N ALA A 12 -5.07 4.51 21.18
CA ALA A 12 -3.62 4.44 21.09
C ALA A 12 -3.16 2.96 21.11
N PRO A 13 -2.11 2.59 20.36
CA PRO A 13 -1.53 1.26 20.42
C PRO A 13 -1.12 0.87 21.84
N ASP A 14 -1.48 -0.35 22.24
CA ASP A 14 -1.07 -0.97 23.49
C ASP A 14 -0.27 -2.23 23.17
N ASP A 15 0.94 -2.33 23.71
CA ASP A 15 1.88 -3.43 23.45
C ASP A 15 1.27 -4.80 23.79
N ALA A 16 0.42 -4.89 24.82
CA ALA A 16 -0.22 -6.14 25.22
C ALA A 16 -1.25 -6.64 24.19
N THR A 17 -1.80 -5.74 23.37
CA THR A 17 -2.88 -6.05 22.43
C THR A 17 -2.50 -5.82 20.97
N PHE A 18 -1.41 -5.13 20.68
CA PHE A 18 -0.99 -4.71 19.34
C PHE A 18 -0.92 -5.87 18.34
N ALA A 19 -0.26 -6.97 18.70
CA ALA A 19 -0.11 -8.13 17.84
C ALA A 19 -1.48 -8.73 17.46
N ARG A 20 -2.38 -8.86 18.43
CA ARG A 20 -3.74 -9.38 18.22
C ARG A 20 -4.58 -8.43 17.34
N VAL A 21 -4.52 -7.13 17.63
CA VAL A 21 -5.31 -6.11 16.92
C VAL A 21 -4.86 -5.95 15.47
N THR A 22 -3.55 -6.06 15.20
CA THR A 22 -2.98 -5.90 13.85
C THR A 22 -2.87 -7.20 13.06
N ALA A 23 -3.03 -8.38 13.68
CA ALA A 23 -2.95 -9.67 12.98
C ALA A 23 -3.78 -9.76 11.69
N PRO A 24 -5.04 -9.28 11.63
CA PRO A 24 -5.82 -9.34 10.40
C PRO A 24 -5.23 -8.50 9.25
N LEU A 25 -4.54 -7.39 9.57
CA LEU A 25 -3.84 -6.58 8.56
C LEU A 25 -2.68 -7.35 7.96
N TRP A 26 -1.84 -7.98 8.80
CA TRP A 26 -0.68 -8.74 8.33
C TRP A 26 -1.09 -9.93 7.47
N GLN A 27 -2.10 -10.69 7.90
CA GLN A 27 -2.66 -11.79 7.11
C GLN A 27 -3.16 -11.33 5.73
N TYR A 28 -3.78 -10.15 5.66
CA TYR A 28 -4.21 -9.59 4.39
C TYR A 28 -3.05 -9.14 3.52
N LEU A 29 -2.02 -8.50 4.08
CA LEU A 29 -0.82 -8.11 3.35
C LEU A 29 -0.06 -9.32 2.81
N ASP A 30 0.05 -10.40 3.59
CA ASP A 30 0.64 -11.67 3.15
C ASP A 30 -0.11 -12.28 1.97
N ALA A 31 -1.44 -12.27 2.01
CA ALA A 31 -2.27 -12.73 0.89
C ALA A 31 -2.14 -11.82 -0.34
N LEU A 32 -1.83 -10.53 -0.15
CA LEU A 32 -1.69 -9.56 -1.24
C LEU A 32 -0.31 -9.61 -1.92
N HIS A 33 0.76 -9.91 -1.18
CA HIS A 33 2.15 -9.86 -1.68
C HIS A 33 2.39 -10.58 -3.02
N PRO A 34 1.88 -11.81 -3.26
CA PRO A 34 2.09 -12.51 -4.53
C PRO A 34 1.57 -11.76 -5.76
N TYR A 35 0.59 -10.88 -5.57
CA TYR A 35 -0.04 -10.11 -6.64
C TYR A 35 0.63 -8.75 -6.89
N LEU A 36 1.57 -8.34 -6.04
CA LEU A 36 2.34 -7.12 -6.25
C LEU A 36 3.41 -7.32 -7.33
N TRP A 37 3.96 -6.21 -7.81
CA TRP A 37 5.07 -6.24 -8.76
C TRP A 37 6.23 -7.06 -8.20
N ARG A 38 6.75 -8.00 -8.99
CA ARG A 38 7.82 -8.93 -8.58
C ARG A 38 7.52 -9.64 -7.25
N GLU A 39 6.26 -10.01 -7.03
CA GLU A 39 5.77 -10.68 -5.82
C GLU A 39 6.06 -9.88 -4.53
N GLY A 40 6.14 -8.55 -4.62
CA GLY A 40 6.46 -7.69 -3.48
C GLY A 40 7.91 -7.77 -2.99
N LYS A 41 8.79 -8.47 -3.72
CA LYS A 41 10.24 -8.59 -3.40
C LYS A 41 11.03 -7.35 -3.81
N ASP A 42 10.43 -6.48 -4.61
CA ASP A 42 11.05 -5.27 -5.14
C ASP A 42 9.98 -4.21 -5.38
N PHE A 43 10.38 -2.93 -5.32
CA PHE A 43 9.49 -1.79 -5.49
C PHE A 43 10.14 -0.76 -6.41
N PRO A 44 9.36 -0.10 -7.30
CA PRO A 44 9.96 0.90 -8.18
C PRO A 44 10.60 2.03 -7.36
N PRO A 45 11.86 2.41 -7.63
CA PRO A 45 12.63 3.33 -6.80
C PRO A 45 12.12 4.78 -6.86
N SER A 46 11.18 5.08 -7.74
CA SER A 46 10.61 6.43 -7.86
C SER A 46 9.19 6.40 -8.44
N PRO A 47 8.40 7.47 -8.17
CA PRO A 47 7.10 7.66 -8.80
C PRO A 47 7.17 7.66 -10.34
N ALA A 48 8.23 8.26 -10.91
CA ALA A 48 8.44 8.27 -12.36
C ALA A 48 8.67 6.85 -12.93
N ARG A 49 9.35 5.98 -12.18
CA ARG A 49 9.51 4.57 -12.60
C ARG A 49 8.20 3.80 -12.49
N MET A 50 7.43 4.01 -11.41
CA MET A 50 6.06 3.46 -11.28
C MET A 50 5.18 3.86 -12.49
N ASP A 51 5.23 5.14 -12.87
CA ASP A 51 4.48 5.67 -14.01
C ASP A 51 4.86 5.02 -15.34
N ALA A 52 6.16 4.83 -15.58
CA ALA A 52 6.65 4.19 -16.79
C ALA A 52 6.18 2.73 -16.86
N LEU A 53 6.21 2.00 -15.74
CA LEU A 53 5.74 0.62 -15.67
C LEU A 53 4.22 0.50 -15.86
N LEU A 54 3.43 1.45 -15.35
CA LEU A 54 2.00 1.53 -15.61
C LEU A 54 1.72 1.82 -17.08
N LYS A 55 2.41 2.80 -17.68
CA LYS A 55 2.25 3.13 -19.11
C LYS A 55 2.65 1.96 -20.02
N ALA A 56 3.64 1.17 -19.62
CA ALA A 56 4.07 -0.03 -20.32
C ALA A 56 3.14 -1.24 -20.09
N GLY A 57 2.11 -1.14 -19.25
CA GLY A 57 1.19 -2.23 -18.93
C GLY A 57 1.77 -3.32 -18.01
N THR A 58 3.01 -3.14 -17.52
CA THR A 58 3.63 -4.05 -16.54
C THR A 58 2.93 -3.95 -15.19
N LEU A 59 2.51 -2.74 -14.80
CA LEU A 59 1.60 -2.52 -13.68
C LEU A 59 0.19 -2.33 -14.24
N ARG A 60 -0.81 -2.89 -13.55
CA ARG A 60 -2.23 -2.64 -13.83
C ARG A 60 -2.79 -1.50 -12.96
N LEU A 61 -2.10 -1.19 -11.87
CA LEU A 61 -2.46 -0.16 -10.91
C LEU A 61 -1.17 0.52 -10.41
N SER A 62 -1.24 1.83 -10.19
CA SER A 62 -0.21 2.60 -9.48
C SER A 62 -0.86 3.46 -8.41
N LEU A 63 -0.13 3.73 -7.34
CA LEU A 63 -0.67 4.26 -6.11
C LEU A 63 0.29 5.24 -5.45
N THR A 64 -0.21 6.37 -4.97
CA THR A 64 0.62 7.45 -4.40
C THR A 64 -0.06 8.09 -3.21
N PHE A 65 0.70 8.33 -2.15
CA PHE A 65 0.30 9.20 -1.03
C PHE A 65 0.90 10.60 -1.11
N ASN A 66 1.76 10.88 -2.08
CA ASN A 66 2.26 12.23 -2.31
C ASN A 66 1.15 13.07 -2.96
N PRO A 67 0.62 14.11 -2.28
CA PRO A 67 -0.48 14.92 -2.81
C PRO A 67 -0.08 15.70 -4.06
N ALA A 68 1.16 16.18 -4.18
CA ALA A 68 1.64 16.88 -5.37
C ALA A 68 1.67 15.95 -6.60
N HIS A 69 2.11 14.71 -6.40
CA HIS A 69 2.11 13.70 -7.45
C HIS A 69 0.68 13.31 -7.87
N ALA A 70 -0.23 13.15 -6.90
CA ALA A 70 -1.65 12.88 -7.18
C ALA A 70 -2.29 14.03 -7.99
N GLN A 71 -2.05 15.28 -7.59
CA GLN A 71 -2.54 16.47 -8.30
C GLN A 71 -2.01 16.53 -9.74
N GLN A 72 -0.75 16.17 -9.97
CA GLN A 72 -0.20 16.04 -11.33
C GLN A 72 -0.94 15.00 -12.17
N LYS A 73 -1.32 13.85 -11.58
CA LYS A 73 -2.01 12.77 -12.29
C LYS A 73 -3.44 13.12 -12.66
N ILE A 74 -4.18 13.77 -11.74
CA ILE A 74 -5.52 14.28 -11.97
C ILE A 74 -5.53 15.25 -13.16
N ARG A 75 -4.60 16.23 -13.17
CA ARG A 75 -4.48 17.19 -14.28
C ARG A 75 -4.18 16.54 -15.64
N LYS A 76 -3.50 15.39 -15.64
CA LYS A 76 -3.15 14.63 -16.85
C LYS A 76 -4.26 13.67 -17.31
N GLN A 77 -5.43 13.65 -16.66
CA GLN A 77 -6.55 12.73 -16.95
C GLN A 77 -6.15 11.26 -17.03
N VAL A 78 -5.09 10.87 -16.30
CA VAL A 78 -4.71 9.46 -16.17
C VAL A 78 -5.61 8.86 -15.10
N SER A 79 -6.36 7.81 -15.44
CA SER A 79 -7.23 7.10 -14.49
C SER A 79 -6.42 6.61 -13.29
N VAL A 80 -6.67 7.19 -12.11
CA VAL A 80 -6.15 6.72 -10.82
C VAL A 80 -7.34 6.14 -10.07
N SER A 81 -7.37 4.83 -9.88
CA SER A 81 -8.42 4.14 -9.12
C SER A 81 -7.79 3.50 -7.88
N GLY A 82 -8.16 3.98 -6.69
CA GLY A 82 -7.73 3.42 -5.39
C GLY A 82 -6.54 4.14 -4.77
N PHE A 83 -6.58 4.38 -3.45
CA PHE A 83 -5.65 5.19 -2.64
C PHE A 83 -5.12 4.36 -1.43
N LEU A 84 -3.84 3.94 -1.42
CA LEU A 84 -3.06 3.37 -0.28
C LEU A 84 -1.52 3.13 -0.57
N HIS A 85 -0.57 4.05 -0.29
CA HIS A 85 0.89 3.82 -0.49
C HIS A 85 1.85 4.21 0.66
N SER A 86 1.94 3.41 1.71
CA SER A 86 2.83 3.60 2.86
C SER A 86 4.33 3.58 2.52
N HIS A 87 5.10 4.56 2.99
CA HIS A 87 6.57 4.52 3.02
C HIS A 87 7.14 3.72 4.21
N TRP A 88 6.26 3.05 4.98
CA TRP A 88 6.57 2.34 6.22
C TRP A 88 6.25 0.83 6.22
N ILE A 89 5.56 0.29 5.20
CA ILE A 89 5.18 -1.14 5.17
C ILE A 89 6.36 -2.06 4.81
N GLY A 90 7.33 -1.59 4.01
CA GLY A 90 8.52 -2.38 3.67
C GLY A 90 9.41 -2.73 4.88
N GLN A 91 9.35 -1.94 5.95
CA GLN A 91 10.10 -2.20 7.18
C GLN A 91 9.39 -3.15 8.15
N LEU A 92 8.12 -3.48 7.87
CA LEU A 92 7.25 -4.29 8.72
C LEU A 92 7.00 -5.70 8.14
N ILE A 93 7.44 -5.96 6.91
CA ILE A 93 7.34 -7.28 6.25
C ILE A 93 8.69 -8.02 6.26
N LEU A 94 9.79 -7.30 6.47
CA LEU A 94 11.15 -7.86 6.47
C LEU A 94 11.75 -8.05 7.87
N ASN A 95 10.96 -7.88 8.94
CA ASN A 95 11.32 -8.20 10.32
C ASN A 95 10.17 -8.93 11.02
#